data_AF-A0A439FRZ4-F1
#
_entry.id   AF-A0A439FRZ4-F1
#
_cell.length_a   1.000
_cell.length_b   1.000
_cell.length_c   1.000
_cell.angle_alpha   90.00
_cell.angle_beta   90.00
_cell.angle_gamma   90.00
#
_symmetry.space_group_name_H-M   'P 1'
#
loop_
_entity.id
_entity.type
_entity.pdbx_description
1 polymer ?
#
loop_
_entity_poly.entity_id
_entity_poly.type
_entity_poly.pdbx_seq_one_letter_code
_entity_poly.pdbx_strand_id
1 'polypeptide(L)'
;MNTDHRSGCPINLSLEVFGDRWSLIILRDMIFGGRRHFREMLNGSIEGIASNILADRLKRLMELGMLTKADDPSHKQKAIYSLTEMAITLVPIMAHLGAWGRVWLPVSEELSIRAELLENGGPPLWERFMDELRHEHLGAPIDHAGPTVRATLQAGYEAVVARKAEAAAG
;
A
#
# COMPACT_ATOMS: atom_id res chain seq x y z
N MET A 1 14.01 -8.28 20.54
CA MET A 1 13.26 -7.03 20.38
C MET A 1 14.04 -5.95 21.11
N ASN A 2 14.48 -4.90 20.41
CA ASN A 2 15.14 -3.79 21.06
C ASN A 2 14.07 -3.04 21.87
N THR A 3 14.18 -3.07 23.20
CA THR A 3 13.17 -2.55 24.14
C THR A 3 13.30 -1.06 24.41
N ASP A 4 14.18 -0.37 23.69
CA ASP A 4 14.49 1.05 23.90
C ASP A 4 13.49 1.94 23.15
N HIS A 5 12.21 1.78 23.49
CA HIS A 5 11.15 2.65 22.99
C HIS A 5 11.23 4.00 23.70
N ARG A 6 11.19 5.10 22.95
CA ARG A 6 11.31 6.45 23.52
C ARG A 6 10.20 6.76 24.53
N SER A 7 9.04 6.11 24.38
CA SER A 7 7.92 6.14 25.32
C SER A 7 6.95 4.98 25.06
N GLY A 8 6.04 4.71 26.00
CA GLY A 8 4.90 3.80 25.82
C GLY A 8 3.70 4.42 25.08
N CYS A 9 3.86 5.59 24.45
CA CYS A 9 2.78 6.23 23.68
C CYS A 9 2.48 5.43 22.39
N PRO A 10 1.24 4.98 22.15
CA PRO A 10 0.90 4.19 20.96
C PRO A 10 1.21 4.89 19.64
N ILE A 11 1.09 6.22 19.58
CA ILE A 11 1.44 7.02 18.40
C ILE A 11 2.95 6.97 18.14
N ASN A 12 3.76 7.14 19.19
CA ASN A 12 5.22 7.05 19.08
C ASN A 12 5.64 5.64 18.63
N LEU A 13 5.07 4.60 19.25
CA LEU A 13 5.36 3.21 18.88
C LEU A 13 4.99 2.92 17.42
N SER A 14 3.88 3.48 16.93
CA SER A 14 3.50 3.38 15.51
C SER A 14 4.52 4.06 14.59
N LEU A 15 5.03 5.24 14.98
CA LEU A 15 6.07 5.94 14.22
C LEU A 15 7.42 5.21 14.24
N GLU A 16 7.74 4.49 15.32
CA GLU A 16 8.94 3.64 15.37
C GLU A 16 8.83 2.39 14.46
N VAL A 17 7.60 2.01 14.07
CA VAL A 17 7.34 0.91 13.13
C VAL A 17 7.40 1.39 11.68
N PHE A 18 6.65 2.44 11.33
CA PHE A 18 6.48 2.86 9.92
C PHE A 18 6.67 4.37 9.66
N GLY A 19 7.15 5.13 10.64
CA GLY A 19 7.34 6.59 10.55
C GLY A 19 8.58 7.03 9.77
N ASP A 20 9.29 6.11 9.11
CA ASP A 20 10.36 6.47 8.19
C ASP A 20 9.80 6.77 6.78
N ARG A 21 10.62 7.42 5.95
CA ARG A 21 10.24 7.89 4.61
C ARG A 21 9.70 6.80 3.68
N TRP A 22 10.13 5.55 3.83
CA TRP A 22 9.91 4.51 2.82
C TRP A 22 8.91 3.43 3.23
N SER A 23 8.74 3.16 4.53
CA SER A 23 7.87 2.07 4.99
C SER A 23 6.44 2.20 4.48
N LEU A 24 5.81 3.36 4.65
CA LEU A 24 4.44 3.57 4.14
C LEU A 24 4.38 3.61 2.61
N ILE A 25 5.44 4.03 1.91
CA ILE A 25 5.50 4.01 0.44
C ILE A 25 5.51 2.56 -0.07
N ILE A 26 6.33 1.69 0.55
CA ILE A 26 6.39 0.26 0.21
C ILE A 26 5.02 -0.38 0.49
N LEU A 27 4.45 -0.16 1.67
CA LEU A 27 3.16 -0.72 2.04
C LEU A 27 2.03 -0.21 1.12
N ARG A 28 2.05 1.08 0.74
CA ARG A 28 1.14 1.65 -0.26
C ARG A 28 1.25 0.92 -1.60
N ASP A 29 2.47 0.69 -2.08
CA ASP A 29 2.71 0.02 -3.36
C ASP A 29 2.25 -1.45 -3.33
N MET A 30 2.39 -2.13 -2.20
CA MET A 30 1.84 -3.49 -2.01
C MET A 30 0.31 -3.48 -1.95
N ILE A 31 -0.29 -2.61 -1.13
CA ILE A 31 -1.74 -2.53 -0.90
C ILE A 31 -2.47 -2.14 -2.20
N PHE A 32 -2.12 -0.98 -2.77
CA PHE A 32 -2.85 -0.40 -3.90
C PHE A 32 -2.30 -0.86 -5.26
N GLY A 33 -1.01 -1.16 -5.33
CA GLY A 33 -0.37 -1.62 -6.56
C GLY A 33 -0.34 -3.15 -6.72
N GLY A 34 -0.67 -3.91 -5.67
CA GLY A 34 -0.63 -5.38 -5.70
C GLY A 34 0.78 -5.96 -5.88
N ARG A 35 1.82 -5.18 -5.56
CA ARG A 35 3.20 -5.57 -5.85
C ARG A 35 3.69 -6.53 -4.78
N ARG A 36 4.17 -7.68 -5.21
CA ARG A 36 4.61 -8.76 -4.30
C ARG A 36 6.01 -9.23 -4.57
N HIS A 37 6.64 -8.76 -5.64
CA HIS A 37 8.02 -9.07 -5.95
C HIS A 37 8.93 -7.84 -5.82
N PHE A 38 10.19 -8.09 -5.44
CA PHE A 38 11.20 -7.04 -5.27
C PHE A 38 11.34 -6.15 -6.52
N ARG A 39 11.38 -6.75 -7.71
CA ARG A 39 11.54 -6.00 -8.97
C ARG A 39 10.33 -5.14 -9.30
N GLU A 40 9.12 -5.56 -8.93
CA GLU A 40 7.91 -4.77 -9.13
C GLU A 40 7.93 -3.53 -8.24
N MET A 41 8.27 -3.71 -6.96
CA MET A 41 8.41 -2.58 -6.02
C MET A 41 9.53 -1.62 -6.43
N LEU A 42 10.67 -2.15 -6.88
CA LEU A 42 11.80 -1.34 -7.32
C LEU A 42 11.47 -0.52 -8.58
N ASN A 43 10.87 -1.15 -9.59
CA ASN A 43 10.70 -0.53 -10.90
C ASN A 43 9.39 0.26 -11.04
N GLY A 44 8.39 -0.06 -10.23
CA GLY A 44 7.10 0.59 -10.32
C GLY A 44 6.94 1.80 -9.39
N SER A 45 7.82 2.00 -8.40
CA SER A 45 7.69 3.10 -7.44
C SER A 45 8.05 4.40 -8.12
N ILE A 46 7.11 5.35 -8.17
CA ILE A 46 7.30 6.65 -8.81
C ILE A 46 8.29 7.54 -8.04
N GLU A 47 8.50 7.27 -6.74
CA GLU A 47 9.41 8.02 -5.87
C GLU A 47 10.88 7.58 -6.03
N GLY A 48 11.15 6.52 -6.80
CA GLY A 48 12.52 6.12 -7.13
C GLY A 48 13.33 5.60 -5.95
N ILE A 49 12.80 4.61 -5.21
CA ILE A 49 13.54 3.97 -4.10
C ILE A 49 14.79 3.25 -4.62
N ALA A 50 15.94 3.48 -3.97
CA ALA A 50 17.17 2.76 -4.29
C ALA A 50 17.09 1.29 -3.83
N SER A 51 17.72 0.38 -4.58
CA SER A 51 17.62 -1.07 -4.35
C SER A 51 18.11 -1.51 -2.96
N ASN A 52 19.21 -0.93 -2.47
CA ASN A 52 19.75 -1.21 -1.14
C ASN A 52 18.80 -0.74 -0.04
N ILE A 53 18.15 0.43 -0.21
CA ILE A 53 17.17 0.96 0.73
C ILE A 53 15.90 0.11 0.73
N LEU A 54 15.40 -0.29 -0.44
CA LEU A 54 14.26 -1.21 -0.54
C LEU A 54 14.54 -2.54 0.17
N ALA A 55 15.71 -3.13 -0.05
CA ALA A 55 16.10 -4.38 0.60
C ALA A 55 16.16 -4.25 2.13
N ASP A 56 16.77 -3.18 2.64
CA ASP A 56 16.83 -2.87 4.07
C ASP A 56 15.44 -2.69 4.68
N ARG A 57 14.55 -1.95 4.00
CA ARG A 57 13.20 -1.70 4.49
C ARG A 57 12.30 -2.91 4.47
N LEU A 58 12.37 -3.74 3.42
CA LEU A 58 11.67 -5.02 3.40
C LEU A 58 12.14 -5.91 4.56
N LYS A 59 13.44 -5.97 4.82
CA LYS A 59 13.99 -6.69 5.99
C LYS A 59 13.40 -6.16 7.29
N ARG A 60 13.40 -4.83 7.48
CA ARG A 60 12.87 -4.19 8.69
C ARG A 60 11.37 -4.47 8.88
N LEU A 61 10.57 -4.36 7.82
CA LEU A 61 9.13 -4.63 7.86
C LEU A 61 8.83 -6.11 8.18
N MET A 62 9.67 -7.04 7.73
CA MET A 62 9.58 -8.45 8.14
C MET A 62 9.94 -8.66 9.61
N GLU A 63 11.01 -8.04 10.10
CA GLU A 63 11.41 -8.10 11.52
C GLU A 63 10.34 -7.53 12.46
N LEU A 64 9.59 -6.53 11.99
CA LEU A 64 8.47 -5.92 12.70
C LEU A 64 7.16 -6.72 12.58
N GLY A 65 7.14 -7.81 11.80
CA GLY A 65 5.95 -8.63 11.59
C GLY A 65 4.89 -8.01 10.68
N MET A 66 5.25 -6.98 9.90
CA MET A 66 4.37 -6.35 8.91
C MET A 66 4.30 -7.13 7.60
N LEU A 67 5.39 -7.85 7.26
CA LEU A 67 5.51 -8.63 6.03
C LEU A 67 5.97 -10.05 6.32
N THR A 68 5.59 -10.98 5.46
CA THR A 68 6.21 -12.30 5.33
C THR A 68 6.88 -12.44 3.97
N LYS A 69 7.79 -13.41 3.86
CA LYS A 69 8.49 -13.77 2.64
C LYS A 69 8.43 -15.27 2.43
N ALA A 70 8.01 -15.68 1.24
CA ALA A 70 8.04 -17.07 0.78
C ALA A 70 8.77 -17.17 -0.57
N ASP A 71 9.30 -18.34 -0.87
CA ASP A 71 9.83 -18.62 -2.20
C ASP A 71 8.69 -18.68 -3.23
N ASP A 72 8.95 -18.18 -4.42
CA ASP A 72 8.00 -18.25 -5.53
C ASP A 72 8.00 -19.67 -6.13
N PRO A 73 6.86 -20.39 -6.13
CA PRO A 73 6.78 -21.74 -6.69
C PRO A 73 7.14 -21.80 -8.17
N SER A 74 6.96 -20.71 -8.91
CA SER A 74 7.25 -20.62 -10.35
C SER A 74 8.73 -20.38 -10.65
N HIS A 75 9.50 -19.84 -9.70
CA HIS A 75 10.88 -19.45 -9.93
C HIS A 75 11.71 -19.40 -8.65
N LYS A 76 12.63 -20.36 -8.46
CA LYS A 76 13.44 -20.56 -7.23
C LYS A 76 14.20 -19.32 -6.71
N GLN A 77 14.53 -18.36 -7.56
CA GLN A 77 15.24 -17.13 -7.14
C GLN A 77 14.31 -15.94 -6.85
N LYS A 78 13.00 -16.09 -7.10
CA LYS A 78 12.02 -15.05 -6.78
C LYS A 78 11.45 -15.34 -5.40
N ALA A 79 11.22 -14.26 -4.68
CA ALA A 79 10.47 -14.29 -3.44
C ALA A 79 9.17 -13.53 -3.62
N ILE A 80 8.13 -14.02 -2.94
CA ILE A 80 6.83 -13.37 -2.79
C ILE A 80 6.81 -12.74 -1.40
N TYR A 81 6.60 -11.44 -1.35
CA TYR A 81 6.32 -10.71 -0.12
C TYR A 81 4.81 -10.63 0.07
N SER A 82 4.35 -10.86 1.29
CA SER A 82 2.92 -10.81 1.64
C SER A 82 2.69 -9.91 2.83
N LEU A 83 1.63 -9.11 2.79
CA LEU A 83 1.17 -8.34 3.93
C LEU A 83 0.73 -9.29 5.05
N THR A 84 1.04 -8.95 6.30
CA THR A 84 0.40 -9.57 7.46
C THR A 84 -0.89 -8.83 7.83
N GLU A 85 -1.68 -9.40 8.73
CA GLU A 85 -2.85 -8.72 9.29
C GLU A 85 -2.50 -7.33 9.86
N MET A 86 -1.32 -7.21 10.50
CA MET A 86 -0.85 -5.93 11.04
C MET A 86 -0.69 -4.86 9.94
N ALA A 87 -0.22 -5.23 8.75
CA ALA A 87 -0.08 -4.28 7.63
C ALA A 87 -1.42 -4.02 6.93
N ILE A 88 -2.29 -5.03 6.82
CA ILE A 88 -3.62 -4.89 6.21
C ILE A 88 -4.48 -3.90 6.98
N THR A 89 -4.41 -3.93 8.32
CA THR A 89 -5.16 -2.98 9.17
C THR A 89 -4.71 -1.52 9.06
N LEU A 90 -3.66 -1.21 8.28
CA LEU A 90 -3.28 0.16 7.95
C LEU A 90 -4.13 0.81 6.84
N VAL A 91 -5.01 0.06 6.15
CA VAL A 91 -5.84 0.62 5.07
C VAL A 91 -6.62 1.89 5.50
N PRO A 92 -7.32 1.92 6.64
CA PRO A 92 -7.98 3.15 7.12
C PRO A 92 -7.01 4.31 7.38
N ILE A 93 -5.81 4.01 7.90
CA ILE A 93 -4.78 5.03 8.14
C ILE A 93 -4.28 5.62 6.82
N MET A 94 -4.06 4.78 5.80
CA MET A 94 -3.68 5.23 4.46
C MET A 94 -4.78 6.09 3.81
N ALA A 95 -6.05 5.71 3.98
CA ALA A 95 -7.19 6.49 3.50
C ALA A 95 -7.24 7.89 4.14
N HIS A 96 -7.12 7.95 5.47
CA HIS A 96 -7.09 9.23 6.18
C HIS A 96 -5.86 10.08 5.85
N LEU A 97 -4.68 9.47 5.71
CA LEU A 97 -3.46 10.17 5.29
C LEU A 97 -3.62 10.77 3.89
N GLY A 98 -4.22 10.03 2.96
CA GLY A 98 -4.54 10.49 1.61
C GLY A 98 -5.53 11.64 1.60
N ALA A 99 -6.65 11.52 2.34
CA ALA A 99 -7.66 12.56 2.48
C ALA A 99 -7.07 13.86 3.04
N TRP A 100 -6.26 13.77 4.11
CA TRP A 100 -5.55 14.93 4.66
C TRP A 100 -4.60 15.55 3.62
N GLY A 101 -3.82 14.73 2.92
CA GLY A 101 -2.90 15.19 1.88
C GLY A 101 -3.59 15.96 0.76
N ARG A 102 -4.79 15.51 0.33
CA ARG A 102 -5.58 16.18 -0.70
C ARG A 102 -6.02 17.60 -0.33
N VAL A 103 -6.20 17.87 0.96
CA VAL A 103 -6.62 19.20 1.45
C VAL A 103 -5.43 20.14 1.62
N TRP A 104 -4.28 19.63 2.09
CA TRP A 104 -3.19 20.47 2.60
C TRP A 104 -1.92 20.49 1.77
N LEU A 105 -1.77 19.58 0.79
CA LEU A 105 -0.55 19.41 0.01
C LEU A 105 -0.80 19.64 -1.49
N PRO A 106 0.25 19.99 -2.27
CA PRO A 106 0.14 20.21 -3.72
C PRO A 106 0.05 18.87 -4.47
N VAL A 107 -1.08 18.19 -4.31
CA VAL A 107 -1.35 16.90 -4.97
C VAL A 107 -1.71 17.10 -6.45
N SER A 108 -1.37 16.13 -7.30
CA SER A 108 -1.91 16.07 -8.66
C SER A 108 -3.21 15.26 -8.68
N GLU A 109 -4.11 15.60 -9.60
CA GLU A 109 -5.43 14.96 -9.68
C GLU A 109 -5.32 13.46 -9.94
N GLU A 110 -4.44 13.04 -10.84
CA GLU A 110 -4.21 11.64 -11.16
C GLU A 110 -3.71 10.84 -9.95
N LEU A 111 -2.88 11.43 -9.08
CA LEU A 111 -2.43 10.76 -7.86
C LEU A 111 -3.43 10.86 -6.70
N SER A 112 -4.42 11.75 -6.81
CA SER A 112 -5.41 12.01 -5.75
C SER A 112 -6.66 11.16 -5.86
N ILE A 113 -7.05 10.73 -7.07
CA ILE A 113 -8.34 10.07 -7.31
C ILE A 113 -8.54 8.80 -6.47
N ARG A 114 -7.48 8.04 -6.20
CA ARG A 114 -7.57 6.85 -5.33
C ARG A 114 -7.88 7.21 -3.89
N ALA A 115 -7.21 8.25 -3.38
CA ALA A 115 -7.46 8.75 -2.03
C ALA A 115 -8.90 9.32 -1.91
N GLU A 116 -9.40 9.97 -2.97
CA GLU A 116 -10.79 10.42 -3.03
C GLU A 116 -11.80 9.28 -2.97
N LEU A 117 -11.62 8.25 -3.79
CA LEU A 117 -12.51 7.10 -3.82
C LEU A 117 -12.51 6.36 -2.47
N LEU A 118 -11.35 6.24 -1.82
CA LEU A 118 -11.23 5.66 -0.49
C LEU A 118 -11.94 6.51 0.57
N GLU A 119 -11.72 7.83 0.55
CA GLU A 119 -12.37 8.77 1.47
C GLU A 119 -13.90 8.70 1.34
N ASN A 120 -14.41 8.80 0.12
CA ASN A 120 -15.85 8.77 -0.15
C ASN A 120 -16.48 7.41 0.13
N GLY A 121 -15.75 6.32 -0.09
CA GLY A 121 -16.21 4.96 0.20
C GLY A 121 -16.29 4.63 1.69
N GLY A 122 -15.50 5.32 2.52
CA GLY A 122 -15.54 5.22 3.97
C GLY A 122 -15.28 3.81 4.52
N PRO A 123 -15.66 3.56 5.80
CA PRO A 123 -15.42 2.29 6.48
C PRO A 123 -15.89 1.04 5.70
N PRO A 124 -17.08 1.02 5.06
CA PRO A 124 -17.52 -0.16 4.30
C PRO A 124 -16.58 -0.53 3.14
N LEU A 125 -16.05 0.47 2.41
CA LEU A 125 -15.10 0.22 1.33
C LEU A 125 -13.75 -0.27 1.89
N TRP A 126 -13.31 0.27 3.03
CA TRP A 126 -12.06 -0.13 3.67
C TRP A 126 -12.11 -1.55 4.21
N GLU A 127 -13.22 -1.94 4.84
CA GLU A 127 -13.45 -3.30 5.32
C GLU A 127 -13.40 -4.30 4.17
N ARG A 128 -14.15 -4.04 3.10
CA ARG A 128 -14.10 -4.84 1.89
C ARG A 128 -12.70 -4.95 1.31
N PHE A 129 -11.96 -3.84 1.27
CA PHE A 129 -10.59 -3.85 0.74
C PHE A 129 -9.64 -4.65 1.63
N MET A 130 -9.79 -4.56 2.96
CA MET A 130 -9.02 -5.40 3.88
C MET A 130 -9.34 -6.88 3.68
N ASP A 131 -10.59 -7.26 3.46
CA ASP A 131 -10.96 -8.66 3.17
C ASP A 131 -10.36 -9.16 1.85
N GLU A 132 -10.34 -8.33 0.81
CA GLU A 132 -9.63 -8.61 -0.44
C GLU A 132 -8.13 -8.84 -0.22
N LEU A 133 -7.49 -8.00 0.61
CA LEU A 133 -6.08 -8.16 0.94
C LEU A 133 -5.82 -9.42 1.79
N ARG A 134 -6.71 -9.75 2.74
CA ARG A 134 -6.61 -10.99 3.52
C ARG A 134 -6.73 -12.21 2.63
N HIS A 135 -7.63 -12.18 1.64
CA HIS A 135 -7.72 -13.24 0.65
C HIS A 135 -6.41 -13.41 -0.13
N GLU A 136 -5.87 -12.31 -0.68
CA GLU A 136 -4.67 -12.33 -1.52
C GLU A 136 -3.38 -12.71 -0.75
N HIS A 137 -3.23 -12.22 0.47
CA HIS A 137 -1.98 -12.33 1.23
C HIS A 137 -1.99 -13.43 2.28
N LEU A 138 -3.16 -13.78 2.82
CA LEU A 138 -3.31 -14.73 3.92
C LEU A 138 -4.14 -15.97 3.53
N GLY A 139 -4.72 -16.01 2.33
CA GLY A 139 -5.56 -17.12 1.87
C GLY A 139 -6.92 -17.19 2.56
N ALA A 140 -7.40 -16.07 3.13
CA ALA A 140 -8.73 -15.99 3.72
C ALA A 140 -9.82 -16.23 2.66
N PRO A 141 -10.99 -16.78 3.02
CA PRO A 141 -12.12 -16.84 2.10
C PRO A 141 -12.58 -15.42 1.74
N ILE A 142 -13.10 -15.25 0.53
CA ILE A 142 -13.70 -13.99 0.08
C ILE A 142 -15.07 -14.27 -0.50
N ASP A 143 -16.05 -13.45 -0.13
CA ASP A 143 -17.42 -13.55 -0.60
C ASP A 143 -17.94 -12.17 -1.01
N HIS A 144 -17.63 -11.78 -2.24
CA HIS A 144 -18.27 -10.63 -2.86
C HIS A 144 -18.30 -10.78 -4.39
N ALA A 145 -19.34 -10.25 -5.01
CA ALA A 145 -19.48 -10.19 -6.47
C ALA A 145 -19.03 -8.83 -7.01
N GLY A 146 -18.43 -8.82 -8.21
CA GLY A 146 -18.05 -7.61 -8.93
C GLY A 146 -16.54 -7.30 -8.93
N PRO A 147 -16.14 -6.11 -9.41
CA PRO A 147 -14.74 -5.70 -9.46
C PRO A 147 -14.17 -5.48 -8.06
N THR A 148 -12.94 -5.91 -7.82
CA THR A 148 -12.25 -5.67 -6.54
C THR A 148 -12.08 -4.17 -6.27
N VAL A 149 -11.93 -3.78 -5.01
CA VAL A 149 -11.63 -2.39 -4.64
C VAL A 149 -10.35 -1.93 -5.35
N ARG A 150 -9.30 -2.75 -5.41
CA ARG A 150 -8.08 -2.41 -6.17
C ARG A 150 -8.38 -2.11 -7.65
N ALA A 151 -9.22 -2.92 -8.30
CA ALA A 151 -9.61 -2.70 -9.69
C ALA A 151 -10.42 -1.40 -9.87
N THR A 152 -11.33 -1.09 -8.95
CA THR A 152 -12.08 0.18 -8.96
C THR A 152 -11.15 1.38 -8.81
N LEU A 153 -10.19 1.32 -7.88
CA LEU A 153 -9.19 2.38 -7.69
C LEU A 153 -8.27 2.56 -8.90
N GLN A 154 -7.90 1.46 -9.56
CA GLN A 154 -7.10 1.48 -10.79
C GLN A 154 -7.89 2.12 -11.95
N ALA A 155 -9.16 1.76 -12.12
CA ALA A 155 -10.02 2.33 -13.15
C ALA A 155 -10.22 3.86 -12.96
N GLY A 156 -10.37 4.32 -11.72
CA GLY A 156 -10.43 5.75 -11.41
C GLY A 156 -9.16 6.51 -11.82
N TYR A 157 -7.99 5.93 -11.55
CA TYR A 157 -6.70 6.47 -12.00
C TYR A 157 -6.62 6.57 -13.53
N GLU A 158 -6.94 5.49 -14.23
CA GLU A 158 -6.88 5.42 -15.69
C GLU A 158 -7.83 6.43 -16.36
N ALA A 159 -9.03 6.61 -15.81
CA ALA A 159 -9.99 7.60 -16.31
C ALA A 159 -9.45 9.04 -16.22
N VAL A 160 -8.81 9.41 -15.10
CA VAL A 160 -8.20 10.74 -14.94
C VAL A 160 -7.05 10.93 -15.91
N VAL A 161 -6.19 9.92 -16.07
CA VAL A 161 -5.05 9.97 -17.00
C VAL A 161 -5.53 10.13 -18.44
N ALA A 162 -6.52 9.33 -18.87
CA ALA A 162 -7.07 9.40 -20.23
C ALA A 162 -7.64 10.79 -20.54
N ARG A 163 -8.50 11.32 -19.65
CA ARG A 163 -9.09 12.65 -19.82
C ARG A 163 -8.04 13.76 -19.89
N LYS A 164 -6.94 13.66 -19.13
CA LYS A 164 -5.84 14.64 -19.19
C LYS A 164 -5.02 14.53 -20.47
N ALA A 165 -4.81 13.32 -20.98
CA ALA A 165 -4.14 13.11 -22.26
C ALA A 165 -4.96 13.70 -23.43
N GLU A 166 -6.28 13.50 -23.41
CA GLU A 166 -7.20 14.10 -24.39
C GLU A 166 -7.16 15.64 -24.35
N ALA A 167 -7.21 16.22 -23.15
CA ALA A 167 -7.16 17.67 -22.97
C ALA A 167 -5.81 18.30 -23.39
N ALA A 168 -4.72 17.53 -23.38
CA ALA A 168 -3.40 18.00 -23.83
C ALA A 168 -3.20 17.89 -25.35
N ALA A 169 -4.05 17.10 -26.03
CA ALA A 169 -3.97 16.87 -27.47
C ALA A 169 -4.85 17.82 -28.31
N GLY A 170 -5.76 18.55 -27.67
CA GLY A 170 -6.62 19.58 -28.29
C GLY A 170 -6.14 20.99 -27.99
#